data_AF-A0A8T0S6T9-F1
#
_entry.id   AF-A0A8T0S6T9-F1
#
_cell.length_a   1.000
_cell.length_b   1.000
_cell.length_c   1.000
_cell.angle_alpha   90.00
_cell.angle_beta   90.00
_cell.angle_gamma   90.00
#
_symmetry.space_group_name_H-M   'P 1'
#
loop_
_entity.id
_entity.type
_entity.pdbx_description
1 polymer ?
#
loop_
_entity_poly.entity_id
_entity_poly.type
_entity_poly.pdbx_seq_one_letter_code
_entity_poly.pdbx_strand_id
1 'polypeptide(L)'
;MSAIWTRPVDACSLDDTWRTDCDMESFRMDVKSNPDFQLLQKFQDNEGKPFKRLIICQPTLSLHSDDHTVCFMVKINHYDHKAWVIAVDMKNNNLQGVDEFTAGRYTAVGFAYLHSRISKYLKRANHP
;
A
#
# COMPACT_ATOMS: atom_id res chain seq x y z
N MET A 1 6.17 5.43 -10.85
CA MET A 1 7.40 4.75 -10.45
C MET A 1 7.63 5.08 -8.99
N SER A 2 7.82 4.08 -8.15
CA SER A 2 8.04 4.23 -6.70
C SER A 2 9.35 3.54 -6.35
N ALA A 3 10.07 4.04 -5.34
CA ALA A 3 11.35 3.46 -4.93
C ALA A 3 11.50 3.48 -3.41
N ILE A 4 12.16 2.47 -2.86
CA ILE A 4 12.59 2.42 -1.46
C ILE A 4 14.05 2.84 -1.40
N TRP A 5 14.34 3.71 -0.44
CA TRP A 5 15.67 4.21 -0.19
C TRP A 5 16.03 4.00 1.28
N THR A 6 17.19 3.43 1.54
CA THR A 6 17.75 3.32 2.89
C THR A 6 18.95 4.23 3.00
N ARG A 7 19.09 4.85 4.18
CA ARG A 7 20.28 5.58 4.57
C ARG A 7 20.96 4.84 5.73
N PRO A 8 22.23 4.44 5.60
CA PRO A 8 23.00 3.86 6.70
C PRO A 8 23.06 4.79 7.92
N VAL A 9 23.13 4.22 9.12
CA VAL A 9 23.14 4.98 10.39
C VAL A 9 24.46 5.75 10.59
N ASP A 10 25.55 5.24 10.01
CA ASP A 10 26.90 5.82 10.02
C ASP A 10 27.11 6.92 8.97
N ALA A 11 26.09 7.23 8.15
CA ALA A 11 26.14 8.32 7.20
C ALA A 11 26.29 9.67 7.90
N CYS A 12 27.46 10.31 7.76
CA CYS A 12 27.68 11.70 8.16
C CYS A 12 26.67 12.62 7.44
N SER A 13 26.17 13.65 8.14
CA SER A 13 25.05 14.49 7.70
C SER A 13 25.26 15.28 6.41
N LEU A 14 26.45 15.21 5.80
CA LEU A 14 26.86 15.95 4.61
C LEU A 14 26.95 15.08 3.35
N ASP A 15 26.96 13.75 3.47
CA ASP A 15 27.06 12.84 2.32
C ASP A 15 25.69 12.29 1.91
N ASP A 16 25.35 12.44 0.64
CA ASP A 16 24.12 11.95 0.01
C ASP A 16 24.22 10.43 -0.24
N THR A 17 24.32 9.67 0.85
CA THR A 17 24.54 8.21 0.88
C THR A 17 23.24 7.42 0.84
N TRP A 18 22.19 7.99 0.26
CA TRP A 18 20.97 7.25 -0.02
C TRP A 18 21.27 6.16 -1.03
N ARG A 19 20.85 4.94 -0.70
CA ARG A 19 20.93 3.80 -1.61
C ARG A 19 19.52 3.41 -2.00
N THR A 20 19.29 3.25 -3.29
CA THR A 20 18.04 2.64 -3.77
C THR A 20 18.10 1.16 -3.45
N ASP A 21 17.19 0.68 -2.61
CA ASP A 21 17.10 -0.75 -2.29
C ASP A 21 16.17 -1.48 -3.25
N CYS A 22 15.10 -0.81 -3.69
CA CYS A 22 14.09 -1.37 -4.59
C CYS A 22 13.52 -0.28 -5.50
N ASP A 23 13.31 -0.60 -6.78
CA ASP A 23 12.51 0.17 -7.73
C ASP A 23 11.25 -0.61 -8.12
N MET A 24 10.11 0.08 -8.15
CA MET A 24 8.81 -0.54 -8.39
C MET A 24 8.00 0.20 -9.43
N GLU A 25 7.54 -0.55 -10.42
CA GLU A 25 6.61 -0.11 -11.44
C GLU A 25 5.28 -0.83 -11.26
N SER A 26 4.19 -0.06 -11.08
CA SER A 26 2.87 -0.60 -10.76
C SER A 26 2.31 -1.54 -11.83
N PHE A 27 2.69 -1.38 -13.09
CA PHE A 27 2.24 -2.25 -14.18
C PHE A 27 2.96 -3.61 -14.24
N ARG A 28 4.10 -3.76 -13.53
CA ARG A 28 4.85 -5.02 -13.43
C ARG A 28 4.45 -5.86 -12.23
N MET A 29 3.56 -5.35 -11.38
CA MET A 29 3.14 -6.03 -10.16
C MET A 29 2.46 -7.35 -10.50
N ASP A 30 2.78 -8.42 -9.76
CA ASP A 30 1.98 -9.63 -9.82
C ASP A 30 0.70 -9.42 -9.03
N VAL A 31 -0.41 -9.38 -9.76
CA VAL A 31 -1.74 -9.12 -9.20
C VAL A 31 -2.66 -10.32 -9.36
N LYS A 32 -2.40 -11.19 -10.34
CA LYS A 32 -3.32 -12.26 -10.75
C LYS A 32 -3.33 -13.44 -9.77
N SER A 33 -2.27 -13.59 -8.99
CA SER A 33 -2.13 -14.63 -7.97
C SER A 33 -2.88 -14.33 -6.68
N ASN A 34 -3.35 -13.09 -6.48
CA ASN A 34 -4.00 -12.67 -5.25
C ASN A 34 -5.52 -12.97 -5.26
N PRO A 35 -6.10 -13.62 -4.23
CA PRO A 35 -7.53 -13.91 -4.17
C PRO A 35 -8.42 -12.66 -4.17
N ASP A 36 -7.91 -11.52 -3.69
CA ASP A 36 -8.60 -10.23 -3.67
C ASP A 36 -8.57 -9.52 -5.04
N PHE A 37 -8.06 -10.18 -6.09
CA PHE A 37 -7.99 -9.65 -7.45
C PHE A 37 -9.35 -9.17 -8.00
N GLN A 38 -10.46 -9.75 -7.54
CA GLN A 38 -11.79 -9.30 -7.94
C GLN A 38 -12.08 -7.85 -7.51
N LEU A 39 -11.56 -7.41 -6.37
CA LEU A 39 -11.68 -6.01 -5.94
C LEU A 39 -10.84 -5.07 -6.81
N LEU A 40 -9.73 -5.57 -7.34
CA LEU A 40 -8.83 -4.80 -8.21
C LEU A 40 -9.34 -4.61 -9.62
N GLN A 41 -10.27 -5.44 -10.09
CA GLN A 41 -10.94 -5.21 -11.38
C GLN A 41 -11.61 -3.83 -11.40
N LYS A 42 -12.08 -3.34 -10.25
CA LYS A 42 -12.63 -1.98 -10.12
C LYS A 42 -11.59 -0.88 -10.41
N PHE A 43 -10.30 -1.19 -10.30
CA PHE A 43 -9.19 -0.25 -10.47
C PHE A 43 -8.50 -0.35 -11.83
N GLN A 44 -8.94 -1.24 -12.72
CA GLN A 44 -8.40 -1.34 -14.06
C GLN A 44 -8.81 -0.12 -14.90
N ASP A 45 -7.86 0.38 -15.68
CA ASP A 45 -8.17 1.30 -16.77
C ASP A 45 -8.70 0.53 -17.99
N ASN A 46 -9.05 1.27 -19.05
CA ASN A 46 -9.53 0.68 -20.30
C ASN A 46 -8.48 -0.23 -20.99
N GLU A 47 -7.21 -0.17 -20.56
CA GLU A 47 -6.09 -0.99 -21.03
C GLU A 47 -5.85 -2.22 -20.13
N GLY A 48 -6.68 -2.43 -19.10
CA GLY A 48 -6.54 -3.52 -18.13
C GLY A 48 -5.38 -3.35 -17.14
N LYS A 49 -4.78 -2.15 -17.08
CA LYS A 49 -3.65 -1.87 -16.17
C LYS A 49 -4.17 -1.57 -14.77
N PRO A 50 -3.77 -2.35 -13.76
CA PRO A 50 -4.17 -2.10 -12.39
C PRO A 50 -3.50 -0.82 -11.87
N PHE A 51 -4.18 -0.12 -10.96
CA PHE A 51 -3.68 1.03 -10.20
C PHE A 51 -3.53 2.38 -10.94
N LYS A 52 -3.62 2.43 -12.28
CA LYS A 52 -3.40 3.68 -13.05
C LYS A 52 -4.45 4.77 -12.79
N ARG A 53 -5.67 4.37 -12.40
CA ARG A 53 -6.79 5.27 -12.06
C ARG A 53 -6.89 5.63 -10.58
N LEU A 54 -5.97 5.11 -9.75
CA LEU A 54 -6.06 5.31 -8.31
C LEU A 54 -5.48 6.64 -7.88
N ILE A 55 -6.27 7.36 -7.10
CA ILE A 55 -5.81 8.48 -6.30
C ILE A 55 -5.15 7.88 -5.07
N ILE A 56 -3.81 7.90 -5.04
CA ILE A 56 -3.02 7.41 -3.91
C ILE A 56 -3.03 8.45 -2.80
N CYS A 57 -3.31 7.99 -1.60
CA CYS A 57 -3.37 8.81 -0.40
C CYS A 57 -2.53 8.16 0.70
N GLN A 58 -1.64 8.97 1.28
CA GLN A 58 -0.91 8.67 2.52
C GLN A 58 -0.31 7.25 2.58
N PRO A 59 0.73 6.96 1.77
CA PRO A 59 1.46 5.71 1.88
C PRO A 59 2.05 5.57 3.29
N THR A 60 1.86 4.42 3.91
CA THR A 60 2.37 4.11 5.25
C THR A 60 3.14 2.80 5.22
N LEU A 61 4.38 2.84 5.71
CA LEU A 61 5.19 1.63 5.86
C LEU A 61 4.61 0.77 7.00
N SER A 62 4.52 -0.54 6.78
CA SER A 62 4.21 -1.48 7.85
C SER A 62 5.27 -1.38 8.95
N LEU A 63 4.82 -1.48 10.20
CA LEU A 63 5.66 -1.54 11.40
C LEU A 63 5.85 -2.98 11.88
N HIS A 64 5.33 -3.97 11.15
CA HIS A 64 5.69 -5.34 11.44
C HIS A 64 7.21 -5.47 11.22
N SER A 65 7.90 -6.20 12.09
CA SER A 65 9.29 -6.51 11.83
C SER A 65 9.35 -7.43 10.61
N ASP A 66 10.11 -7.02 9.61
CA ASP A 66 10.53 -7.78 8.42
C ASP A 66 9.59 -7.79 7.20
N ASP A 67 8.48 -7.06 7.22
CA ASP A 67 7.64 -6.91 6.02
C ASP A 67 8.00 -5.63 5.26
N HIS A 68 8.53 -5.78 4.03
CA HIS A 68 8.78 -4.68 3.10
C HIS A 68 7.46 -4.12 2.51
N THR A 69 6.44 -4.08 3.34
CA THR A 69 5.06 -3.82 2.97
C THR A 69 4.74 -2.35 3.13
N VAL A 70 4.24 -1.74 2.06
CA VAL A 70 3.67 -0.40 2.10
C VAL A 70 2.17 -0.52 1.89
N CYS A 71 1.41 0.06 2.82
CA CYS A 71 -0.02 0.18 2.72
C CYS A 71 -0.36 1.53 2.08
N PHE A 72 -1.12 1.50 1.00
CA PHE A 72 -1.64 2.67 0.31
C PHE A 72 -3.12 2.79 0.56
N MET A 73 -3.57 3.94 1.03
CA MET A 73 -4.99 4.27 1.00
C MET A 73 -5.30 4.82 -0.39
N VAL A 74 -6.38 4.35 -1.01
CA VAL A 74 -6.71 4.77 -2.38
C VAL A 74 -8.18 5.07 -2.54
N LYS A 75 -8.48 5.95 -3.51
CA LYS A 75 -9.82 6.20 -4.04
C LYS A 75 -9.79 6.12 -5.57
N ILE A 76 -10.92 5.76 -6.17
CA ILE A 76 -11.10 5.86 -7.63
C ILE A 76 -11.51 7.29 -7.98
N ASN A 77 -12.48 7.85 -7.25
CA ASN A 77 -12.87 9.25 -7.32
C ASN A 77 -12.79 9.88 -5.92
N HIS A 78 -12.30 11.12 -5.81
CA HIS A 78 -12.18 11.82 -4.53
C HIS A 78 -13.53 11.98 -3.81
N TYR A 79 -14.63 12.10 -4.55
CA TYR A 79 -15.98 12.19 -3.99
C TYR A 79 -16.63 10.85 -3.63
N ASP A 80 -16.01 9.71 -3.94
CA ASP A 80 -16.59 8.41 -3.63
C ASP A 80 -16.76 8.22 -2.13
N HIS A 81 -17.87 7.58 -1.74
CA HIS A 81 -18.11 7.19 -0.35
C HIS A 81 -17.33 5.94 0.06
N LYS A 82 -16.60 5.33 -0.88
CA LYS A 82 -15.76 4.15 -0.69
C LYS A 82 -14.30 4.52 -0.89
N ALA A 83 -13.45 3.85 -0.11
CA ALA A 83 -12.01 3.89 -0.27
C ALA A 83 -11.46 2.48 -0.03
N TRP A 84 -10.21 2.27 -0.39
CA TRP A 84 -9.56 0.97 -0.24
C TRP A 84 -8.20 1.12 0.41
N VAL A 85 -7.78 0.08 1.13
CA VAL A 85 -6.40 -0.11 1.55
C VAL A 85 -5.79 -1.17 0.67
N ILE A 86 -4.64 -0.88 0.08
CA ILE A 86 -3.86 -1.78 -0.76
C ILE A 86 -2.53 -2.03 -0.07
N ALA A 87 -2.26 -3.26 0.32
CA ALA A 87 -0.98 -3.67 0.87
C ALA A 87 -0.09 -4.24 -0.24
N VAL A 88 1.11 -3.68 -0.40
CA VAL A 88 2.06 -4.07 -1.44
C VAL A 88 3.38 -4.46 -0.81
N ASP A 89 3.86 -5.66 -1.13
CA ASP A 89 5.26 -6.04 -0.93
C ASP A 89 6.12 -5.30 -1.95
N MET A 90 6.78 -4.24 -1.49
CA MET A 90 7.60 -3.40 -2.36
C MET A 90 8.89 -4.09 -2.81
N LYS A 91 9.37 -5.09 -2.07
CA LYS A 91 10.61 -5.81 -2.40
C LYS A 91 10.37 -6.83 -3.51
N ASN A 92 9.26 -7.54 -3.44
CA ASN A 92 8.89 -8.55 -4.44
C ASN A 92 7.96 -8.01 -5.54
N ASN A 93 7.57 -6.73 -5.46
CA ASN A 93 6.57 -6.10 -6.32
C ASN A 93 5.30 -6.95 -6.45
N ASN A 94 4.74 -7.33 -5.30
CA ASN A 94 3.59 -8.22 -5.23
C ASN A 94 2.47 -7.60 -4.38
N LEU A 95 1.23 -7.80 -4.81
CA LEU A 95 0.08 -7.41 -4.01
C LEU A 95 -0.15 -8.41 -2.89
N GLN A 96 -0.15 -7.91 -1.65
CA GLN A 96 -0.41 -8.75 -0.47
C GLN A 96 -1.89 -8.79 -0.10
N GLY A 97 -2.65 -7.71 -0.32
CA GLY A 97 -4.08 -7.71 -0.04
C GLY A 97 -4.77 -6.39 -0.37
N VAL A 98 -6.10 -6.44 -0.44
CA VAL A 98 -6.96 -5.30 -0.73
C VAL A 98 -8.19 -5.37 0.16
N ASP A 99 -8.50 -4.27 0.85
CA ASP A 99 -9.73 -4.18 1.64
C ASP A 99 -10.50 -2.89 1.34
N GLU A 100 -11.83 -2.96 1.34
CA GLU A 100 -12.74 -1.85 1.08
C GLU A 100 -13.30 -1.31 2.40
N PHE A 101 -13.33 0.01 2.56
CA PHE A 101 -13.96 0.65 3.71
C PHE A 101 -14.77 1.89 3.32
N THR A 102 -15.71 2.26 4.19
CA THR A 102 -16.56 3.42 3.97
C THR A 102 -15.83 4.70 4.36
N ALA A 103 -15.67 5.62 3.41
CA ALA A 103 -15.02 6.92 3.57
C ALA A 103 -15.96 8.10 3.26
N GLY A 104 -17.28 7.88 3.33
CA GLY A 104 -18.30 8.86 2.89
C GLY A 104 -18.32 10.21 3.61
N ARG A 105 -17.67 10.33 4.77
CA ARG A 105 -17.52 11.61 5.49
C ARG A 105 -16.35 12.45 4.99
N TYR A 106 -15.55 11.94 4.04
CA TYR A 106 -14.28 12.53 3.64
C TYR A 106 -14.22 12.71 2.12
N THR A 107 -14.36 13.96 1.68
CA THR A 107 -14.22 14.40 0.27
C THR A 107 -12.78 14.38 -0.23
N ALA A 108 -11.82 14.43 0.71
CA ALA A 108 -10.40 14.21 0.52
C ALA A 108 -9.89 13.32 1.65
N VAL A 109 -8.76 12.63 1.43
CA VAL A 109 -8.19 11.74 2.44
C VAL A 109 -7.42 12.55 3.47
N GLY A 110 -8.14 13.08 4.46
CA GLY A 110 -7.59 13.80 5.61
C GLY A 110 -7.14 12.89 6.77
N PHE A 111 -7.13 11.57 6.58
CA PHE A 111 -6.84 10.58 7.63
C PHE A 111 -5.80 9.59 7.14
N ALA A 112 -4.64 9.59 7.80
CA ALA A 112 -3.60 8.60 7.54
C ALA A 112 -4.02 7.27 8.16
N TYR A 113 -3.78 6.17 7.44
CA TYR A 113 -3.72 4.88 8.08
C TYR A 113 -2.54 4.88 9.05
N LEU A 114 -2.80 4.91 10.35
CA LEU A 114 -1.74 4.81 11.34
C LEU A 114 -1.49 3.35 11.65
N HIS A 115 -0.44 2.79 11.05
CA HIS A 115 -0.04 1.43 11.37
C HIS A 115 0.45 1.35 12.82
N SER A 116 0.08 0.29 13.52
CA SER A 116 0.46 0.05 14.91
C SER A 116 0.91 -1.39 15.09
N ARG A 117 1.89 -1.59 15.98
CA ARG A 117 2.32 -2.93 16.42
C ARG A 117 1.30 -3.61 17.33
N ILE A 118 0.13 -3.01 17.57
CA ILE A 118 -0.93 -3.60 18.40
C ILE A 118 -1.47 -4.90 17.81
N SER A 119 -1.50 -5.02 16.47
CA SER A 119 -2.00 -6.21 15.77
C SER A 119 -1.31 -7.50 16.22
N LYS A 120 0.00 -7.46 16.50
CA LYS A 120 0.77 -8.62 16.98
C LYS A 120 0.32 -9.13 18.37
N TYR A 121 -0.45 -8.34 19.10
CA TYR A 121 -1.01 -8.70 20.41
C TYR A 121 -2.48 -9.11 20.33
N LEU A 122 -3.15 -8.94 19.18
CA LEU A 122 -4.51 -9.41 18.98
C LEU A 122 -4.50 -10.92 18.71
N LYS A 123 -5.12 -11.70 19.59
CA LYS A 123 -5.33 -13.13 19.36
C LYS A 123 -6.54 -13.31 18.46
N ARG A 124 -6.42 -14.18 17.44
CA ARG A 124 -7.56 -14.60 16.62
C ARG A 124 -8.60 -15.25 17.53
N ALA A 125 -9.85 -14.81 17.47
CA ALA A 125 -10.94 -15.49 18.14
C ALA A 125 -11.15 -16.83 17.44
N ASN A 126 -10.98 -17.93 18.18
CA ASN A 126 -11.37 -19.25 17.70
C ASN A 126 -12.89 -19.34 17.83
N HIS A 127 -13.61 -19.38 16.72
CA HIS A 127 -15.03 -19.73 16.73
C HIS A 127 -15.17 -21.26 16.92
N PRO A 128 -16.07 -21.71 17.81
CA PRO A 128 -16.36 -23.14 18.00
C PRO A 128 -17.07 -23.76 16.80
#